data_AF-A0A1U7LV91-F1
#
_entry.id   AF-A0A1U7LV91-F1
#
_cell.length_a   1.000
_cell.length_b   1.000
_cell.length_c   1.000
_cell.angle_alpha   90.00
_cell.angle_beta   90.00
_cell.angle_gamma   90.00
#
_symmetry.space_group_name_H-M   'P 1'
#
loop_
_entity.id
_entity.type
_entity.pdbx_description
1 polymer ?
#
loop_
_entity_poly.entity_id
_entity_poly.type
_entity_poly.pdbx_seq_one_letter_code
_entity_poly.pdbx_strand_id
1 'polypeptide(L)'
;MITPLPYSNMSAGPGTLSDEIARIISDRGSFRNIQEENLQGTTVPSNASSPSPSNDQPALHEKVLQLIANAQNEASLALEMTSLLLSACRTSAETAMSPVLRERIPTGSLGAARIRGIEPKSDNTVPKAWKDQVILNSSTILRQASDSSNLAIESEAAVWTELIHLLENKWTISRGRSGNLGVLLDPKICIFTPIK
;
A
#
# COMPACT_ATOMS: atom_id res chain seq x y z
N MET A 1 -50.80 30.96 -32.73
CA MET A 1 -49.87 29.88 -33.15
C MET A 1 -48.68 29.87 -32.21
N ILE A 2 -48.67 28.97 -31.23
CA ILE A 2 -47.47 28.61 -30.47
C ILE A 2 -47.58 27.10 -30.27
N THR A 3 -46.77 26.33 -30.99
CA THR A 3 -46.65 24.88 -30.84
C THR A 3 -45.59 24.59 -29.77
N PRO A 4 -45.86 23.75 -28.76
CA PRO A 4 -44.81 23.26 -27.87
C PRO A 4 -43.99 22.18 -28.59
N LEU A 5 -42.67 22.19 -28.40
CA LEU A 5 -41.77 21.15 -28.87
C LEU A 5 -41.90 19.89 -27.99
N PRO A 6 -41.81 18.68 -28.56
CA PRO A 6 -41.90 17.44 -27.80
C PRO A 6 -40.56 17.15 -27.10
N TYR A 7 -40.60 16.98 -25.78
CA TYR A 7 -39.53 16.30 -25.06
C TYR A 7 -39.68 14.79 -25.29
N SER A 8 -38.89 14.25 -26.21
CA SER A 8 -38.75 12.80 -26.39
C SER A 8 -37.85 12.25 -25.27
N ASN A 9 -38.50 11.70 -24.25
CA ASN A 9 -37.90 10.75 -23.33
C ASN A 9 -37.93 9.34 -23.95
N MET A 10 -36.98 8.51 -23.52
CA MET A 10 -36.89 7.06 -23.65
C MET A 10 -36.34 6.50 -24.96
N SER A 11 -35.02 6.34 -25.00
CA SER A 11 -34.40 5.15 -25.59
C SER A 11 -33.65 4.41 -24.48
N ALA A 12 -34.12 3.19 -24.20
CA ALA A 12 -33.76 2.37 -23.07
C ALA A 12 -32.56 1.45 -23.38
N GLY A 13 -31.55 1.51 -22.52
CA GLY A 13 -30.97 0.32 -21.91
C GLY A 13 -31.10 0.51 -20.39
N PRO A 14 -31.50 -0.52 -19.60
CA PRO A 14 -31.65 -0.36 -18.16
C PRO A 14 -30.27 -0.44 -17.50
N GLY A 15 -29.46 0.59 -17.69
CA GLY A 15 -28.42 0.90 -16.71
C GLY A 15 -29.17 1.33 -15.45
N THR A 16 -28.95 0.65 -14.33
CA THR A 16 -29.55 1.11 -13.09
C THR A 16 -29.01 2.50 -12.79
N LEU A 17 -29.81 3.38 -12.18
CA LEU A 17 -29.35 4.72 -11.79
C LEU A 17 -28.03 4.64 -11.00
N SER A 18 -27.84 3.56 -10.25
CA SER A 18 -26.59 3.23 -9.54
C SER A 18 -25.37 3.08 -10.46
N ASP A 19 -25.52 2.46 -11.64
CA ASP A 19 -24.46 2.31 -12.63
C ASP A 19 -24.09 3.66 -13.26
N GLU A 20 -25.09 4.50 -13.51
CA GLU A 20 -24.89 5.82 -14.09
C GLU A 20 -24.25 6.79 -13.09
N ILE A 21 -24.67 6.73 -11.82
CA ILE A 21 -24.02 7.45 -10.72
C ILE A 21 -22.57 6.99 -10.56
N ALA A 22 -22.29 5.67 -10.58
CA ALA A 22 -20.93 5.14 -10.46
C ALA A 22 -20.04 5.61 -11.62
N ARG A 23 -20.58 5.63 -12.84
CA ARG A 23 -19.88 6.15 -14.02
C ARG A 23 -19.58 7.64 -13.88
N ILE A 24 -20.55 8.47 -13.47
CA ILE A 24 -20.33 9.91 -13.30
C ILE A 24 -19.31 10.18 -12.18
N ILE A 25 -19.32 9.39 -11.10
CA ILE A 25 -18.31 9.50 -10.04
C ILE A 25 -16.91 9.17 -10.58
N SER A 26 -16.79 8.13 -11.41
CA SER A 26 -15.51 7.76 -12.04
C SER A 26 -15.01 8.83 -13.01
N ASP A 27 -15.91 9.43 -13.80
CA ASP A 27 -15.55 10.37 -14.86
C ASP A 27 -15.27 11.79 -14.34
N ARG A 28 -15.99 12.23 -13.30
CA ARG A 28 -15.98 13.63 -12.81
C ARG A 28 -15.60 13.78 -11.34
N GLY A 29 -15.43 12.68 -10.61
CA GLY A 29 -15.19 12.69 -9.17
C GLY A 29 -16.46 12.97 -8.37
N SER A 30 -16.43 13.93 -7.44
CA SER A 30 -17.56 14.18 -6.54
C SER A 30 -18.65 15.05 -7.18
N PHE A 31 -19.92 14.67 -7.01
CA PHE A 31 -21.09 15.45 -7.47
C PHE A 31 -21.17 16.88 -6.92
N ARG A 32 -20.46 17.18 -5.83
CA ARG A 32 -20.48 18.51 -5.20
C ARG A 32 -19.89 19.62 -6.08
N ASN A 33 -19.00 19.29 -7.01
CA ASN A 33 -18.35 20.27 -7.89
C ASN A 33 -19.07 20.42 -9.25
N ILE A 34 -20.19 19.72 -9.46
CA ILE A 34 -20.93 19.74 -10.72
C ILE A 34 -21.95 20.89 -10.67
N GLN A 35 -21.59 22.03 -11.25
CA GLN A 35 -22.53 23.11 -11.57
C GLN A 35 -22.78 23.18 -13.08
N GLU A 36 -23.99 23.57 -13.47
CA GLU A 36 -24.44 23.60 -14.88
C GLU A 36 -23.54 24.45 -15.79
N GLU A 37 -22.97 25.53 -15.25
CA GLU A 37 -22.03 26.42 -15.95
C GLU A 37 -20.73 25.71 -16.39
N ASN A 38 -20.23 24.74 -15.62
CA ASN A 38 -19.04 23.96 -15.97
C ASN A 38 -19.30 22.89 -17.06
N LEU A 39 -20.56 22.46 -17.22
CA LEU A 39 -20.96 21.49 -18.24
C LEU A 39 -21.11 22.12 -19.62
N GLN A 40 -21.51 23.40 -19.69
CA GLN A 40 -21.71 24.11 -20.95
C GLN A 40 -20.38 24.43 -21.69
N GLY A 41 -19.24 24.42 -20.98
CA GLY A 41 -17.91 24.66 -21.57
C GLY A 41 -17.13 23.41 -22.04
N THR A 42 -17.63 22.19 -21.76
CA THR A 42 -16.86 20.93 -21.93
C THR A 42 -17.31 20.14 -23.18
N THR A 43 -17.44 20.77 -24.34
CA THR A 43 -17.55 20.06 -25.64
C THR A 43 -16.22 19.90 -26.37
N VAL A 44 -15.09 20.13 -25.68
CA VAL A 44 -13.73 20.00 -26.22
C VAL A 44 -12.96 18.98 -25.37
N PRO A 45 -12.31 17.97 -25.97
CA PRO A 45 -11.72 16.85 -25.23
C PRO A 45 -10.51 17.32 -24.42
N SER A 46 -10.68 17.42 -23.10
CA SER A 46 -9.60 17.74 -22.17
C SER A 46 -8.75 16.50 -21.90
N ASN A 47 -7.46 16.63 -22.21
CA ASN A 47 -6.42 15.63 -22.08
C ASN A 47 -6.34 15.07 -20.65
N ALA A 48 -6.19 13.75 -20.56
CA ALA A 48 -6.14 12.98 -19.32
C ALA A 48 -5.02 13.47 -18.40
N SER A 49 -5.40 14.02 -17.24
CA SER A 49 -4.51 14.19 -16.11
C SER A 49 -4.19 12.81 -15.54
N SER A 50 -2.89 12.53 -15.45
CA SER A 50 -2.33 11.33 -14.83
C SER A 50 -2.91 11.13 -13.41
N PRO A 51 -3.35 9.92 -13.03
CA PRO A 51 -3.91 9.68 -11.71
C PRO A 51 -2.82 9.84 -10.65
N SER A 52 -2.97 10.90 -9.85
CA SER A 52 -2.32 11.01 -8.54
C SER A 52 -2.67 9.78 -7.71
N PRO A 53 -1.71 9.12 -7.02
CA PRO A 53 -2.00 7.95 -6.22
C PRO A 53 -2.94 8.36 -5.08
N SER A 54 -4.23 8.04 -5.21
CA SER A 54 -5.17 8.05 -4.11
C SER A 54 -4.59 7.15 -3.02
N ASN A 55 -4.46 7.71 -1.83
CA ASN A 55 -3.91 7.03 -0.66
C ASN A 55 -4.92 6.00 -0.13
N ASP A 56 -5.15 4.93 -0.90
CA ASP A 56 -6.05 3.84 -0.58
C ASP A 56 -5.37 2.87 0.41
N GLN A 57 -4.93 3.44 1.54
CA GLN A 57 -4.38 2.74 2.70
C GLN A 57 -5.20 1.52 3.12
N PRO A 58 -6.56 1.55 3.19
CA PRO A 58 -7.32 0.36 3.54
C PRO A 58 -7.21 -0.76 2.49
N ALA A 59 -7.15 -0.42 1.20
CA ALA A 59 -7.02 -1.39 0.12
C ALA A 59 -5.63 -2.05 0.09
N LEU A 60 -4.58 -1.30 0.43
CA LEU A 60 -3.22 -1.83 0.61
C LEU A 60 -3.16 -2.79 1.79
N HIS A 61 -3.76 -2.42 2.92
CA HIS A 61 -3.80 -3.26 4.11
C HIS A 61 -4.51 -4.59 3.85
N GLU A 62 -5.65 -4.56 3.16
CA GLU A 62 -6.38 -5.78 2.79
C GLU A 62 -5.55 -6.70 1.87
N LYS A 63 -4.87 -6.14 0.86
CA LYS A 63 -3.96 -6.91 -0.01
C LYS A 63 -2.84 -7.57 0.77
N VAL A 64 -2.23 -6.86 1.72
CA VAL A 64 -1.16 -7.41 2.57
C VAL A 64 -1.69 -8.56 3.43
N LEU A 65 -2.86 -8.41 4.04
CA LEU A 65 -3.48 -9.48 4.82
C LEU A 65 -3.76 -10.73 3.99
N GLN A 66 -4.25 -10.57 2.76
CA GLN A 66 -4.48 -11.70 1.84
C GLN A 66 -3.19 -12.43 1.51
N LEU A 67 -2.10 -11.70 1.23
CA LEU A 67 -0.79 -12.30 0.95
C LEU A 67 -0.23 -13.06 2.16
N ILE A 68 -0.36 -12.50 3.36
CA ILE A 68 0.06 -13.14 4.61
C ILE A 68 -0.76 -14.41 4.85
N ALA A 69 -2.08 -14.36 4.67
CA ALA A 69 -2.95 -15.52 4.84
C ALA A 69 -2.57 -16.65 3.86
N ASN A 70 -2.27 -16.32 2.60
CA ASN A 70 -1.82 -17.32 1.63
C ASN A 70 -0.47 -17.95 2.03
N ALA A 71 0.52 -17.13 2.38
CA ALA A 71 1.83 -17.61 2.81
C ALA A 71 1.73 -18.48 4.09
N GLN A 72 0.87 -18.10 5.02
CA GLN A 72 0.60 -18.88 6.23
C GLN A 72 -0.02 -20.24 5.90
N ASN A 73 -0.98 -20.28 4.97
CA ASN A 73 -1.61 -21.53 4.54
C ASN A 73 -0.58 -22.46 3.88
N GLU A 74 0.27 -21.95 2.98
CA GLU A 74 1.34 -22.73 2.35
C GLU A 74 2.36 -23.25 3.38
N ALA A 75 2.79 -22.40 4.33
CA ALA A 75 3.69 -22.80 5.41
C ALA A 75 3.05 -23.85 6.32
N SER A 76 1.74 -23.73 6.60
CA SER A 76 1.01 -24.71 7.41
C SER A 76 0.93 -26.07 6.72
N LEU A 77 0.75 -26.12 5.41
CA LEU A 77 0.76 -27.36 4.63
C LEU A 77 2.13 -28.03 4.64
N ALA A 78 3.20 -27.25 4.48
CA ALA A 78 4.57 -27.76 4.58
C ALA A 78 4.88 -28.30 5.99
N LEU A 79 4.39 -27.62 7.04
CA LEU A 79 4.50 -28.07 8.42
C LEU A 79 3.73 -29.38 8.65
N GLU A 80 2.52 -29.51 8.09
CA GLU A 80 1.73 -30.74 8.17
C GLU A 80 2.43 -31.92 7.49
N MET A 81 2.97 -31.70 6.29
CA MET A 81 3.71 -32.74 5.55
C MET A 81 4.95 -33.21 6.32
N THR A 82 5.75 -32.27 6.84
CA THR A 82 6.97 -32.61 7.59
C THR A 82 6.64 -33.25 8.94
N SER A 83 5.55 -32.83 9.59
CA SER A 83 5.06 -33.45 10.82
C SER A 83 4.58 -34.89 10.56
N LEU A 84 3.90 -35.15 9.44
CA LEU A 84 3.47 -36.50 9.05
C LEU A 84 4.66 -37.42 8.82
N LEU A 85 5.69 -36.93 8.13
CA LEU A 85 6.92 -37.66 7.91
C LEU A 85 7.66 -37.95 9.22
N LEU A 86 7.74 -36.97 10.13
CA LEU A 86 8.43 -37.13 11.41
C LEU A 86 7.65 -37.99 12.42
N SER A 87 6.33 -38.04 12.31
CA SER A 87 5.48 -38.88 13.19
C SER A 87 5.79 -40.38 13.08
N ALA A 88 6.39 -40.82 11.96
CA ALA A 88 6.89 -42.19 11.82
C ALA A 88 8.01 -42.53 12.83
N CYS A 89 8.75 -41.52 13.30
CA CYS A 89 9.91 -41.70 14.17
C CYS A 89 9.74 -41.08 15.55
N ARG A 90 8.90 -40.05 15.69
CA ARG A 90 8.75 -39.28 16.93
C ARG A 90 7.30 -38.83 17.14
N THR A 91 6.72 -39.25 18.26
CA THR A 91 5.35 -38.91 18.68
C THR A 91 5.15 -37.41 18.96
N SER A 92 6.21 -36.66 19.24
CA SER A 92 6.11 -35.21 19.44
C SER A 92 5.77 -34.43 18.18
N ALA A 93 5.83 -35.06 16.99
CA ALA A 93 5.42 -34.42 15.74
C ALA A 93 3.89 -34.34 15.61
N GLU A 94 3.14 -35.17 16.33
CA GLU A 94 1.68 -35.20 16.29
C GLU A 94 1.04 -33.94 16.90
N THR A 95 1.76 -33.22 17.76
CA THR A 95 1.28 -31.96 18.36
C THR A 95 1.33 -30.79 17.40
N ALA A 96 2.20 -30.84 16.39
CA ALA A 96 2.34 -29.83 15.35
C ALA A 96 1.33 -30.00 14.20
N MET A 97 0.66 -31.16 14.14
CA MET A 97 -0.39 -31.42 13.15
C MET A 97 -1.71 -30.75 13.53
N SER A 98 -2.48 -30.36 12.52
CA SER A 98 -3.87 -29.98 12.73
C SER A 98 -4.70 -31.18 13.22
N PRO A 99 -5.74 -30.95 14.04
CA PRO A 99 -6.61 -32.04 14.52
C PRO A 99 -7.33 -32.75 13.37
N VAL A 100 -7.71 -32.02 12.33
CA VAL A 100 -8.38 -32.56 11.14
C VAL A 100 -7.51 -33.58 10.42
N LEU A 101 -6.21 -33.30 10.29
CA LEU A 101 -5.27 -34.20 9.63
C LEU A 101 -5.05 -35.48 10.42
N ARG A 102 -4.86 -35.35 11.74
CA ARG A 102 -4.63 -36.46 12.67
C ARG A 102 -5.80 -37.45 12.73
N GLU A 103 -7.03 -36.97 12.61
CA GLU A 103 -8.22 -37.83 12.59
C GLU A 103 -8.38 -38.60 11.27
N ARG A 104 -7.93 -38.02 10.16
CA ARG A 104 -8.12 -38.58 8.81
C ARG A 104 -6.99 -39.49 8.37
N ILE A 105 -5.76 -39.24 8.82
CA ILE A 105 -4.57 -39.93 8.34
C ILE A 105 -3.82 -40.55 9.53
N PRO A 106 -3.50 -41.85 9.49
CA PRO A 106 -2.69 -42.48 10.52
C PRO A 106 -1.28 -41.90 10.55
N THR A 107 -0.68 -41.86 11.73
CA THR A 107 0.68 -41.38 11.92
C THR A 107 1.68 -42.30 11.20
N GLY A 108 2.76 -41.71 10.68
CA GLY A 108 3.77 -42.41 9.90
C GLY A 108 3.36 -42.83 8.48
N SER A 109 2.30 -42.24 7.93
CA SER A 109 1.85 -42.53 6.55
C SER A 109 2.85 -42.15 5.46
N LEU A 110 3.82 -41.26 5.74
CA LEU A 110 4.85 -40.83 4.79
C LEU A 110 6.20 -41.45 5.13
N GLY A 111 6.88 -41.97 4.11
CA GLY A 111 8.25 -42.50 4.22
C GLY A 111 9.24 -41.71 3.37
N ALA A 112 10.49 -41.66 3.81
CA ALA A 112 11.60 -41.10 3.05
C ALA A 112 12.51 -42.22 2.56
N ALA A 113 12.76 -42.27 1.25
CA ALA A 113 13.67 -43.24 0.64
C ALA A 113 14.87 -42.54 0.01
N ARG A 114 16.06 -43.13 0.15
CA ARG A 114 17.28 -42.62 -0.49
C ARG A 114 17.25 -42.98 -1.98
N ILE A 115 17.00 -41.99 -2.82
CA ILE A 115 17.14 -42.13 -4.28
C ILE A 115 18.59 -41.78 -4.66
N ARG A 116 19.26 -42.64 -5.43
CA ARG A 116 20.62 -42.41 -5.96
C ARG A 116 20.53 -42.08 -7.45
N GLY A 117 21.29 -41.10 -7.92
CA GLY A 117 21.54 -40.90 -9.36
C GLY A 117 20.63 -39.92 -10.11
N ILE A 118 19.79 -39.14 -9.42
CA ILE A 118 19.09 -38.01 -10.05
C ILE A 118 19.90 -36.76 -9.70
N GLU A 119 20.85 -36.40 -10.56
CA GLU A 119 21.33 -35.01 -10.54
C GLU A 119 20.23 -34.14 -11.15
N PRO A 120 19.66 -33.20 -10.38
CA PRO A 120 18.75 -32.23 -10.98
C PRO A 120 19.53 -31.46 -12.04
N LYS A 121 19.00 -31.38 -13.27
CA LYS A 121 19.47 -30.43 -14.28
C LYS A 121 19.25 -29.02 -13.72
N SER A 122 20.25 -28.50 -13.00
CA SER A 122 20.16 -27.21 -12.35
C SER A 122 20.31 -26.10 -13.39
N ASP A 123 19.19 -25.61 -13.89
CA ASP A 123 19.18 -24.38 -14.66
C ASP A 123 19.40 -23.20 -13.72
N ASN A 124 20.66 -22.79 -13.59
CA ASN A 124 21.07 -21.69 -12.73
C ASN A 124 20.81 -20.31 -13.36
N THR A 125 20.20 -20.24 -14.55
CA THR A 125 19.94 -18.95 -15.22
C THR A 125 18.86 -18.15 -14.48
N VAL A 126 17.75 -18.79 -14.10
CA VAL A 126 16.63 -18.12 -13.43
C VAL A 126 17.01 -17.59 -12.04
N PRO A 127 17.64 -18.38 -11.14
CA PRO A 127 18.04 -17.86 -9.83
C PRO A 127 19.04 -16.71 -9.91
N LYS A 128 19.96 -16.75 -10.89
CA LYS A 128 20.91 -15.65 -11.14
C LYS A 128 20.18 -14.39 -11.60
N ALA A 129 19.29 -14.51 -12.58
CA ALA A 129 18.51 -13.37 -13.07
C ALA A 129 17.67 -12.72 -11.96
N TRP A 130 17.05 -13.53 -11.09
CA TRP A 130 16.32 -13.02 -9.93
C TRP A 130 17.22 -12.28 -8.95
N LYS A 131 18.41 -12.81 -8.67
CA LYS A 131 19.38 -12.15 -7.79
C LYS A 131 19.82 -10.80 -8.36
N ASP A 132 20.10 -10.74 -9.65
CA ASP A 132 20.50 -9.50 -10.33
C ASP A 132 19.39 -8.46 -10.26
N GLN A 133 18.13 -8.86 -10.50
CA GLN A 133 16.96 -7.98 -10.34
C GLN A 133 16.82 -7.47 -8.91
N VAL A 134 17.02 -8.32 -7.89
CA VAL A 134 16.95 -7.91 -6.48
C VAL A 134 18.02 -6.87 -6.15
N ILE A 135 19.25 -7.05 -6.64
CA ILE A 135 20.34 -6.09 -6.42
C ILE A 135 20.03 -4.75 -7.08
N LEU A 136 19.54 -4.77 -8.33
CA LEU A 136 19.14 -3.56 -9.04
C LEU A 136 18.01 -2.83 -8.31
N ASN A 137 16.96 -3.55 -7.91
CA ASN A 137 15.84 -2.99 -7.17
C ASN A 137 16.31 -2.38 -5.85
N SER A 138 17.16 -3.08 -5.09
CA SER A 138 17.71 -2.58 -3.83
C SER A 138 18.51 -1.29 -4.02
N SER A 139 19.35 -1.22 -5.06
CA SER A 139 20.10 -0.02 -5.41
C SER A 139 19.17 1.16 -5.73
N THR A 140 18.11 0.94 -6.51
CA THR A 140 17.14 1.99 -6.84
C THR A 140 16.37 2.50 -5.61
N ILE A 141 15.93 1.61 -4.71
CA ILE A 141 15.24 1.97 -3.47
C ILE A 141 16.15 2.81 -2.57
N LEU A 142 17.41 2.38 -2.40
CA LEU A 142 18.38 3.12 -1.58
C LEU A 142 18.67 4.50 -2.16
N ARG A 143 18.78 4.60 -3.49
CA ARG A 143 18.97 5.89 -4.16
C ARG A 143 17.76 6.80 -3.95
N GLN A 144 16.54 6.29 -4.16
CA GLN A 144 15.32 7.05 -3.92
C GLN A 144 15.19 7.51 -2.46
N ALA A 145 15.53 6.65 -1.50
CA ALA A 145 15.55 6.99 -0.08
C ALA A 145 16.59 8.07 0.24
N SER A 146 17.79 7.99 -0.38
CA SER A 146 18.82 9.02 -0.26
C SER A 146 18.34 10.35 -0.82
N ASP A 147 17.75 10.36 -2.02
CA ASP A 147 17.24 11.57 -2.67
C ASP A 147 16.12 12.20 -1.83
N SER A 148 15.18 11.40 -1.31
CA SER A 148 14.13 11.86 -0.41
C SER A 148 14.67 12.38 0.92
N SER A 149 15.69 11.75 1.48
CA SER A 149 16.34 12.20 2.72
C SER A 149 17.09 13.51 2.50
N ASN A 150 17.72 13.70 1.35
CA ASN A 150 18.40 14.95 1.01
C ASN A 150 17.41 16.11 0.91
N LEU A 151 16.25 15.90 0.29
CA LEU A 151 15.18 16.91 0.27
C LEU A 151 14.69 17.26 1.68
N ALA A 152 14.57 16.26 2.56
CA ALA A 152 14.22 16.50 3.96
C ALA A 152 15.30 17.30 4.69
N ILE A 153 16.59 16.99 4.48
CA ILE A 153 17.72 17.73 5.04
C ILE A 153 17.74 19.18 4.54
N GLU A 154 17.46 19.43 3.26
CA GLU A 154 17.38 20.78 2.70
C GLU A 154 16.25 21.59 3.36
N SER A 155 15.07 20.98 3.55
CA SER A 155 13.96 21.62 4.26
C SER A 155 14.30 21.90 5.73
N GLU A 156 14.98 20.97 6.39
CA GLU A 156 15.41 21.13 7.78
C GLU A 156 16.49 22.21 7.92
N ALA A 157 17.44 22.28 6.98
CA ALA A 157 18.46 23.31 6.94
C ALA A 157 17.84 24.71 6.81
N ALA A 158 16.79 24.87 5.98
CA ALA A 158 16.04 26.12 5.88
C ALA A 158 15.33 26.51 7.18
N VAL A 159 14.81 25.53 7.94
CA VAL A 159 14.24 25.78 9.27
C VAL A 159 15.32 26.20 10.27
N TRP A 160 16.49 25.54 10.25
CA TRP A 160 17.59 25.88 11.15
C TRP A 160 18.16 27.28 10.88
N THR A 161 18.23 27.72 9.62
CA THR A 161 18.67 29.09 9.31
C THR A 161 17.68 30.14 9.83
N GLU A 162 16.37 29.90 9.71
CA GLU A 162 15.35 30.76 10.31
C GLU A 162 15.48 30.81 11.84
N LEU A 163 15.74 29.66 12.47
CA LEU A 163 15.92 29.58 13.92
C LEU A 163 17.16 30.33 14.40
N ILE A 164 18.25 30.30 13.64
CA ILE A 164 19.46 31.08 13.93
C ILE A 164 19.13 32.59 13.91
N HIS A 165 18.40 33.07 12.91
CA HIS A 165 17.97 34.48 12.85
C HIS A 165 17.09 34.88 14.04
N LEU A 166 16.20 34.00 14.52
CA LEU A 166 15.40 34.25 15.72
C LEU A 166 16.25 34.32 16.99
N LEU A 167 17.29 33.48 17.08
CA LEU A 167 18.22 33.48 18.21
C LEU A 167 19.07 34.76 18.24
N GLU A 168 19.55 35.23 17.08
CA GLU A 168 20.28 36.51 16.96
C GLU A 168 19.44 37.70 17.44
N ASN A 169 18.13 37.65 17.17
CA ASN A 169 17.15 38.64 17.64
C ASN A 169 16.79 38.49 19.14
N LYS A 170 17.44 37.58 19.88
CA LYS A 170 17.26 37.29 21.31
C LYS A 170 15.88 36.77 21.71
N TRP A 171 15.22 36.01 20.85
CA TRP A 171 13.93 35.37 21.18
C TRP A 171 14.16 34.09 21.99
N THR A 172 13.27 33.81 22.94
CA THR A 172 13.35 32.58 23.75
C THR A 172 12.63 31.45 23.02
N ILE A 173 13.34 30.35 22.75
CA ILE A 173 12.82 29.18 22.04
C ILE A 173 12.56 28.05 23.07
N SER A 174 11.44 27.35 22.94
CA SER A 174 11.07 26.22 23.78
C SER A 174 10.59 25.03 22.96
N ARG A 175 10.75 23.81 23.49
CA ARG A 175 10.29 22.58 22.83
C ARG A 175 8.86 22.24 23.28
N GLY A 176 7.96 22.08 22.32
CA GLY A 176 6.58 21.65 22.55
C GLY A 176 6.47 20.14 22.83
N ARG A 177 5.31 19.72 23.35
CA ARG A 177 5.02 18.30 23.66
C ARG A 177 5.04 17.40 22.42
N SER A 178 4.71 17.94 21.25
CA SER A 178 4.75 17.22 19.96
C SER A 178 6.15 17.07 19.37
N GLY A 179 7.19 17.60 20.05
CA GLY A 179 8.56 17.59 19.54
C GLY A 179 8.92 18.81 18.69
N ASN A 180 7.95 19.63 18.29
CA ASN A 180 8.17 20.86 17.51
C ASN A 180 8.78 21.97 18.37
N LEU A 181 9.59 22.83 17.76
CA LEU A 181 10.11 24.03 18.40
C LEU A 181 9.08 25.16 18.29
N GLY A 182 8.97 25.98 19.33
CA GLY A 182 8.09 27.14 19.38
C GLY A 182 8.79 28.34 20.00
N VAL A 183 8.35 29.54 19.61
CA VAL A 183 8.91 30.81 20.09
C VAL A 183 8.02 31.36 21.20
N LEU A 184 8.63 31.84 22.29
CA LEU A 184 7.96 32.32 23.49
C LEU A 184 7.94 33.86 23.45
N LEU A 185 6.78 34.45 23.18
CA LEU A 185 6.59 35.91 23.15
C LEU A 185 6.25 36.50 24.52
N ASP A 186 5.64 35.69 25.40
CA ASP A 186 5.28 36.02 26.78
C ASP A 186 5.19 34.71 27.58
N PRO A 187 5.29 34.72 28.93
CA PRO A 187 5.21 33.51 29.77
C PRO A 187 3.87 32.73 29.65
N LYS A 188 2.91 33.25 28.87
CA LYS A 188 1.59 32.64 28.62
C LYS A 188 1.25 32.43 27.14
N ILE A 189 2.06 32.92 26.19
CA ILE A 189 1.75 32.85 24.75
C ILE A 189 2.95 32.26 24.01
N CYS A 190 2.80 31.01 23.58
CA CYS A 190 3.75 30.33 22.69
C CYS A 190 3.11 30.20 21.30
N ILE A 191 3.79 30.73 20.27
CA ILE A 191 3.42 30.48 18.87
C ILE A 191 4.27 29.31 18.39
N PHE A 192 3.61 28.21 18.03
CA PHE A 192 4.25 27.05 17.41
C PHE A 192 4.12 27.19 15.90
N THR A 193 5.24 27.30 15.20
CA THR A 193 5.25 27.12 13.75
C THR A 193 5.18 25.61 13.48
N PRO A 194 4.14 25.13 12.76
CA PRO A 194 4.08 23.74 12.38
C PRO A 194 5.14 23.47 11.30
N ILE A 195 5.94 22.45 11.53
CA ILE A 195 6.82 21.84 10.53
C ILE A 195 5.88 21.24 9.47
N LYS A 196 5.93 21.73 8.23
CA LYS A 196 5.24 21.14 7.08
C LYS A 196 6.23 20.38 6.23
#